data_AF-A0A645AJ42-F1
#
_entry.id   AF-A0A645AJ42-F1
#
_cell.length_a   1.000
_cell.length_b   1.000
_cell.length_c   1.000
_cell.angle_alpha   90.00
_cell.angle_beta   90.00
_cell.angle_gamma   90.00
#
_symmetry.space_group_name_H-M   'P 1'
#
loop_
_entity.id
_entity.type
_entity.pdbx_description
1 polymer ?
#
loop_
_entity_poly.entity_id
_entity_poly.type
_entity_poly.pdbx_seq_one_letter_code
_entity_poly.pdbx_strand_id
1 'polypeptide(L)'
;MIEAGEMLEYAEYVGNYYGTPLSYVNQTLDEGKDVFLEIEVQGAQQVKDKVPDGVFIFLTPPDLVELKSRIVGRGTDAEEVIEERMRVAKEEIEMMALYDYAVVNDEVPLAVNRIKDIIASEHFRVDRVIGKYIKMLKEM
;
A
#
# COMPACT_ATOMS: atom_id res chain seq x y z
N MET A 1 6.65 -17.61 -13.35
CA MET A 1 6.28 -16.35 -12.69
C MET A 1 6.35 -16.46 -11.17
N ILE A 2 5.41 -17.12 -10.47
CA ILE A 2 5.46 -17.22 -8.99
C ILE A 2 6.69 -18.03 -8.51
N GLU A 3 6.83 -19.29 -8.92
CA GLU A 3 8.01 -20.12 -8.56
C GLU A 3 9.34 -19.57 -9.11
N ALA A 4 9.28 -18.69 -10.10
CA ALA A 4 10.45 -18.06 -10.70
C ALA A 4 10.88 -16.76 -10.00
N GLY A 5 10.14 -16.30 -8.98
CA GLY A 5 10.44 -15.05 -8.26
C GLY A 5 10.19 -13.77 -9.06
N GLU A 6 9.40 -13.84 -10.14
CA GLU A 6 9.17 -12.72 -11.07
C GLU A 6 7.97 -11.84 -10.67
N MET A 7 7.33 -12.15 -9.54
CA MET A 7 6.19 -11.40 -8.99
C MET A 7 6.68 -10.50 -7.86
N LEU A 8 6.25 -9.23 -7.86
CA LEU A 8 6.48 -8.32 -6.74
C LEU A 8 5.65 -8.76 -5.53
N GLU A 9 4.36 -8.97 -5.74
CA GLU A 9 3.47 -9.62 -4.78
C GLU A 9 2.51 -10.55 -5.53
N TYR A 10 1.93 -11.49 -4.80
CA TYR A 10 0.79 -12.26 -5.27
C TYR A 10 -0.08 -12.68 -4.08
N ALA A 11 -1.38 -12.86 -4.36
CA ALA A 11 -2.37 -13.36 -3.44
C ALA A 11 -3.32 -14.32 -4.15
N GLU A 12 -3.86 -15.29 -3.42
CA GLU A 12 -4.92 -16.17 -3.91
C GLU A 12 -6.26 -15.72 -3.32
N TYR A 13 -7.18 -15.28 -4.17
CA TYR A 13 -8.52 -14.89 -3.77
C TYR A 13 -9.56 -15.76 -4.47
N VAL A 14 -10.26 -16.59 -3.70
CA VAL A 14 -11.32 -17.51 -4.17
C VAL A 14 -10.83 -18.43 -5.31
N GLY A 15 -9.61 -18.97 -5.16
CA GLY A 15 -9.00 -19.89 -6.14
C GLY A 15 -8.41 -19.22 -7.39
N ASN A 16 -8.38 -17.88 -7.45
CA ASN A 16 -7.72 -17.13 -8.50
C ASN A 16 -6.47 -16.44 -7.95
N TYR A 17 -5.36 -16.54 -8.66
CA TYR A 17 -4.14 -15.81 -8.33
C TYR A 17 -4.17 -14.41 -8.94
N TYR A 18 -3.96 -13.43 -8.10
CA TYR A 18 -3.68 -12.04 -8.48
C TYR A 18 -2.26 -11.71 -8.08
N GLY A 19 -1.63 -10.79 -8.80
CA GLY A 19 -0.31 -10.31 -8.41
C GLY A 19 0.26 -9.32 -9.39
N THR A 20 1.23 -8.56 -8.92
CA THR A 20 1.91 -7.52 -9.68
C THR A 20 3.22 -8.04 -10.28
N PRO A 21 3.39 -8.08 -11.61
CA PRO A 21 4.65 -8.51 -12.23
C PRO A 21 5.79 -7.52 -11.94
N LEU A 22 6.94 -8.03 -11.49
CA LEU A 22 8.10 -7.19 -11.14
C LEU A 22 8.65 -6.43 -12.36
N SER A 23 8.61 -7.05 -13.54
CA SER A 23 9.10 -6.45 -14.79
C SER A 23 8.33 -5.19 -15.18
N TYR A 24 7.00 -5.19 -15.03
CA TYR A 24 6.15 -4.03 -15.31
C TYR A 24 6.46 -2.85 -14.38
N VAL A 25 6.65 -3.16 -13.08
CA VAL A 25 7.01 -2.17 -12.07
C VAL A 25 8.36 -1.55 -12.40
N ASN A 26 9.39 -2.36 -12.62
CA ASN A 26 10.73 -1.88 -12.94
C ASN A 26 10.74 -1.03 -14.22
N GLN A 27 10.06 -1.48 -15.28
CA GLN A 27 9.97 -0.70 -16.52
C GLN A 27 9.34 0.68 -16.29
N THR A 28 8.26 0.75 -15.51
CA THR A 28 7.56 2.02 -15.23
C THR A 28 8.44 2.97 -14.41
N LEU A 29 9.17 2.44 -13.43
CA LEU A 29 10.13 3.19 -12.62
C LEU A 29 11.33 3.67 -13.48
N ASP A 30 11.83 2.84 -14.39
CA ASP A 30 12.91 3.20 -15.33
C ASP A 30 12.50 4.33 -16.30
N GLU A 31 11.20 4.46 -16.60
CA GLU A 31 10.63 5.58 -17.35
C GLU A 31 10.50 6.87 -16.51
N GLY A 32 10.83 6.82 -15.22
CA GLY A 32 10.72 7.95 -14.29
C GLY A 32 9.30 8.24 -13.83
N LYS A 33 8.41 7.25 -13.88
CA LYS A 33 7.01 7.35 -13.41
C LYS A 33 6.83 6.60 -12.10
N ASP A 34 6.00 7.12 -11.22
CA ASP A 34 5.62 6.39 -10.01
C ASP A 34 4.64 5.25 -10.34
N VAL A 35 4.77 4.17 -9.60
CA VAL A 35 3.84 3.04 -9.62
C VAL A 35 2.98 3.10 -8.37
N PHE A 36 1.67 3.17 -8.55
CA PHE A 36 0.71 3.12 -7.45
C PHE A 36 0.10 1.72 -7.36
N LEU A 37 0.26 1.07 -6.20
CA LEU A 37 -0.27 -0.27 -5.94
C LEU A 37 -1.37 -0.19 -4.87
N GLU A 38 -2.50 -0.81 -5.16
CA GLU A 38 -3.58 -1.05 -4.20
C GLU A 38 -3.63 -2.54 -3.93
N ILE A 39 -3.16 -2.94 -2.74
CA ILE A 39 -2.96 -4.33 -2.35
C ILE A 39 -3.32 -4.54 -0.88
N GLU A 40 -3.68 -5.77 -0.53
CA GLU A 40 -3.97 -6.20 0.84
C GLU A 40 -2.70 -6.19 1.71
N VAL A 41 -2.88 -6.24 3.04
CA VAL A 41 -1.76 -6.12 4.00
C VAL A 41 -0.73 -7.24 3.85
N GLN A 42 -1.16 -8.47 3.51
CA GLN A 42 -0.23 -9.57 3.22
C GLN A 42 0.61 -9.32 1.97
N GLY A 43 0.01 -8.74 0.93
CA GLY A 43 0.74 -8.32 -0.27
C GLY A 43 1.74 -7.22 0.06
N ALA A 44 1.34 -6.23 0.86
CA ALA A 44 2.21 -5.13 1.27
C ALA A 44 3.48 -5.60 2.01
N GLN A 45 3.38 -6.61 2.87
CA GLN A 45 4.55 -7.21 3.51
C GLN A 45 5.52 -7.82 2.48
N GLN A 46 5.01 -8.57 1.49
CA GLN A 46 5.84 -9.14 0.42
C GLN A 46 6.53 -8.05 -0.41
N VAL A 47 5.84 -6.94 -0.68
CA VAL A 47 6.42 -5.79 -1.38
C VAL A 47 7.51 -5.15 -0.53
N LYS A 48 7.29 -4.94 0.77
CA LYS A 48 8.25 -4.31 1.67
C LYS A 48 9.56 -5.08 1.79
N ASP A 49 9.50 -6.40 1.75
CA ASP A 49 10.70 -7.25 1.77
C ASP A 49 11.54 -7.11 0.48
N LYS A 50 10.91 -6.82 -0.66
CA LYS A 50 11.57 -6.71 -1.98
C LYS A 50 11.94 -5.28 -2.35
N VAL A 51 11.14 -4.31 -1.93
CA VAL A 51 11.25 -2.88 -2.27
C VAL A 51 11.17 -2.07 -0.97
N PRO A 52 12.20 -2.14 -0.12
CA PRO A 52 12.19 -1.50 1.20
C PRO A 52 12.22 0.03 1.13
N ASP A 53 12.55 0.61 -0.02
CA ASP A 53 12.52 2.04 -0.33
C ASP A 53 11.17 2.52 -0.89
N GLY A 54 10.20 1.61 -1.03
CA GLY A 54 8.82 1.93 -1.38
C GLY A 54 8.13 2.80 -0.32
N VAL A 55 7.05 3.47 -0.72
CA VAL A 55 6.25 4.34 0.16
C VAL A 55 5.00 3.59 0.56
N PHE A 56 4.90 3.20 1.82
CA PHE A 56 3.80 2.39 2.33
C PHE A 56 2.79 3.28 3.06
N ILE A 57 1.59 3.43 2.48
CA ILE A 57 0.49 4.23 3.05
C ILE A 57 -0.64 3.30 3.50
N PHE A 58 -0.93 3.26 4.79
CA PHE A 58 -2.05 2.51 5.35
C PHE A 58 -3.30 3.37 5.35
N LEU A 59 -4.39 2.89 4.74
CA LEU A 59 -5.67 3.59 4.73
C LEU A 59 -6.52 3.15 5.93
N THR A 60 -6.66 4.03 6.91
CA THR A 60 -7.38 3.76 8.17
C THR A 60 -8.84 4.19 8.10
N PRO A 61 -9.76 3.46 8.77
CA PRO A 61 -11.07 4.01 9.09
C PRO A 61 -10.92 5.16 10.12
N PRO A 62 -11.87 6.10 10.18
CA PRO A 62 -11.85 7.19 11.17
C PRO A 62 -11.93 6.68 12.61
N ASP A 63 -12.69 5.61 12.85
CA ASP A 63 -12.69 4.90 14.13
C ASP A 63 -13.15 3.43 13.99
N LEU A 64 -12.87 2.63 15.02
CA LEU A 64 -13.24 1.21 15.07
C LEU A 64 -14.75 0.98 15.19
N VAL A 65 -15.50 1.95 15.72
CA VAL A 65 -16.95 1.86 15.87
C VAL A 65 -17.61 2.00 14.49
N GLU A 66 -17.13 2.92 13.67
CA GLU A 66 -17.55 3.10 12.29
C GLU A 66 -17.13 1.90 11.44
N LEU A 67 -15.94 1.34 11.65
CA LEU A 67 -15.54 0.10 10.99
C LEU A 67 -16.54 -1.04 11.28
N LYS A 68 -16.87 -1.25 12.56
CA LYS A 68 -17.89 -2.23 12.97
C LYS A 68 -19.25 -1.90 12.34
N SER A 69 -19.66 -0.64 12.35
CA SER A 69 -20.91 -0.18 11.74
C SER A 69 -20.96 -0.46 10.23
N ARG A 70 -19.86 -0.23 9.50
CA ARG A 70 -19.75 -0.53 8.07
C ARG A 70 -19.79 -2.04 7.79
N ILE A 71 -19.20 -2.86 8.65
CA ILE A 71 -19.25 -4.33 8.55
C ILE A 71 -20.67 -4.84 8.79
N VAL A 72 -21.33 -4.38 9.86
CA VAL A 72 -22.70 -4.75 10.22
C VAL A 72 -23.72 -4.22 9.20
N GLY A 73 -23.54 -2.99 8.73
CA GLY A 73 -24.43 -2.29 7.80
C GLY A 73 -24.53 -2.91 6.40
N ARG A 74 -23.65 -3.85 6.04
CA ARG A 74 -23.78 -4.69 4.83
C ARG A 74 -24.90 -5.73 4.95
N GLY A 75 -25.52 -5.87 6.12
CA GLY A 75 -26.90 -6.35 6.29
C GLY A 75 -27.19 -7.83 6.01
N THR A 76 -26.18 -8.67 5.81
CA THR A 76 -26.38 -10.08 5.40
C THR A 76 -25.43 -11.08 6.04
N ASP A 77 -24.48 -10.63 6.85
CA ASP A 77 -23.49 -11.49 7.51
C ASP A 77 -24.01 -11.97 8.88
N ALA A 78 -23.81 -13.26 9.20
CA ALA A 78 -24.11 -13.81 10.52
C ALA A 78 -23.19 -13.21 11.60
N GLU A 79 -23.61 -13.21 12.87
CA GLU A 79 -22.85 -12.59 13.96
C GLU A 79 -21.42 -13.16 14.09
N GLU A 80 -21.24 -14.46 13.85
CA GLU A 80 -19.94 -15.14 13.81
C GLU A 80 -19.02 -14.58 12.69
N VAL A 81 -19.58 -14.22 11.53
CA VAL A 81 -18.83 -13.61 10.41
C VAL A 81 -18.42 -12.18 10.74
N ILE A 82 -19.24 -11.45 11.49
CA ILE A 82 -18.95 -10.09 11.94
C ILE A 82 -17.78 -10.11 12.94
N GLU A 83 -17.81 -11.03 13.91
CA GLU A 83 -16.72 -11.19 14.87
C GLU A 83 -15.40 -11.55 14.19
N GLU A 84 -15.43 -12.49 13.23
CA GLU A 84 -14.24 -12.88 12.49
C GLU A 84 -13.67 -11.73 11.66
N ARG A 85 -14.51 -10.95 10.97
CA ARG A 85 -14.06 -9.76 10.24
C ARG A 85 -13.47 -8.69 11.16
N MET A 86 -14.05 -8.50 12.35
CA MET A 86 -13.49 -7.58 13.35
C MET A 86 -12.15 -8.06 13.89
N ARG A 87 -11.96 -9.38 14.04
CA ARG A 87 -10.67 -9.97 14.42
C ARG A 87 -9.61 -9.69 13.35
N VAL A 88 -9.91 -9.98 12.09
CA VAL A 88 -9.01 -9.72 10.95
C VAL A 88 -8.66 -8.23 10.86
N ALA A 89 -9.65 -7.35 10.96
CA ALA A 89 -9.40 -5.91 10.94
C ALA A 89 -8.47 -5.44 12.05
N LYS A 90 -8.55 -6.03 13.24
CA LYS A 90 -7.64 -5.72 14.34
C LYS A 90 -6.22 -6.16 14.03
N GLU A 91 -6.05 -7.36 13.49
CA GLU A 91 -4.75 -7.89 13.07
C GLU A 91 -4.13 -7.01 11.97
N GLU A 92 -4.94 -6.54 11.02
CA GLU A 92 -4.51 -5.58 9.98
C GLU A 92 -4.06 -4.24 10.55
N ILE A 93 -4.75 -3.73 11.57
CA ILE A 93 -4.37 -2.49 12.26
C ILE A 93 -3.06 -2.66 13.04
N GLU A 94 -2.82 -3.83 13.64
CA GLU A 94 -1.54 -4.12 14.30
C GLU A 94 -0.38 -4.13 13.29
N MET A 95 -0.64 -4.56 12.05
CA MET A 95 0.31 -4.49 10.94
C MET A 95 0.57 -3.07 10.41
N MET A 96 -0.21 -2.06 10.82
CA MET A 96 0.05 -0.65 10.47
C MET A 96 1.45 -0.19 10.90
N ALA A 97 2.06 -0.80 11.92
CA ALA A 97 3.43 -0.52 12.33
C ALA A 97 4.48 -0.76 11.23
N LEU A 98 4.11 -1.50 10.18
CA LEU A 98 4.94 -1.78 9.02
C LEU A 98 4.85 -0.70 7.93
N TYR A 99 3.98 0.30 8.08
CA TYR A 99 3.75 1.34 7.07
C TYR A 99 4.46 2.64 7.46
N ASP A 100 4.78 3.46 6.46
CA ASP A 100 5.47 4.74 6.67
C ASP A 100 4.48 5.86 7.01
N TYR A 101 3.24 5.76 6.50
CA TYR A 101 2.16 6.72 6.72
C TYR A 101 0.83 6.02 7.02
N ALA A 102 -0.01 6.69 7.81
CA ALA A 102 -1.41 6.32 8.00
C ALA A 102 -2.30 7.48 7.57
N VAL A 103 -3.27 7.21 6.70
CA VAL A 103 -4.23 8.21 6.20
C VAL A 103 -5.63 7.79 6.63
N VAL A 104 -6.35 8.68 7.31
CA VAL A 104 -7.75 8.47 7.66
C VAL A 104 -8.64 8.63 6.43
N ASN A 105 -9.56 7.69 6.22
CA ASN A 105 -10.57 7.71 5.17
C ASN A 105 -11.95 8.08 5.73
N ASP A 106 -12.04 9.31 6.23
CA ASP A 106 -13.24 10.00 6.67
C ASP A 106 -14.08 10.46 5.46
N GLU A 107 -13.47 11.25 4.58
CA GLU A 107 -14.03 11.71 3.32
C GLU A 107 -13.06 11.41 2.18
N VAL A 108 -13.54 10.75 1.14
CA VAL A 108 -12.72 10.34 -0.01
C VAL A 108 -11.92 11.51 -0.60
N PRO A 109 -12.48 12.71 -0.84
CA PRO A 109 -11.70 13.83 -1.38
C PRO A 109 -10.56 14.28 -0.45
N LEU A 110 -10.75 14.22 0.87
CA LEU A 110 -9.72 14.58 1.84
C LEU A 110 -8.61 13.54 1.89
N ALA A 111 -8.96 12.25 1.92
CA ALA A 111 -7.99 11.15 1.87
C ALA A 111 -7.14 11.22 0.59
N VAL A 112 -7.75 11.51 -0.56
CA VAL A 112 -7.03 11.69 -1.84
C VAL A 112 -6.02 12.83 -1.74
N ASN A 113 -6.39 13.97 -1.17
CA ASN A 113 -5.47 15.11 -1.03
C ASN A 113 -4.30 14.76 -0.09
N ARG A 114 -4.57 14.11 1.04
CA ARG A 114 -3.53 13.65 1.98
C ARG A 114 -2.53 12.71 1.30
N ILE A 115 -3.00 11.77 0.48
CA ILE A 115 -2.14 10.84 -0.28
C ILE A 115 -1.30 11.60 -1.31
N LYS A 116 -1.88 12.57 -2.02
CA LYS A 116 -1.12 13.42 -2.97
C LYS A 116 -0.03 14.20 -2.28
N ASP A 117 -0.30 14.74 -1.09
CA ASP A 117 0.69 15.50 -0.31
C ASP A 117 1.86 14.61 0.13
N ILE A 118 1.59 13.34 0.51
CA ILE A 118 2.62 12.35 0.82
C ILE A 118 3.49 12.07 -0.41
N ILE A 119 2.87 11.74 -1.55
CA ILE A 119 3.60 11.43 -2.80
C ILE A 119 4.47 12.62 -3.22
N ALA A 120 3.90 13.84 -3.23
CA ALA A 120 4.64 15.05 -3.57
C ALA A 120 5.85 15.26 -2.64
N SER A 121 5.66 15.01 -1.34
CA SER A 121 6.71 15.18 -0.33
C SER A 121 7.83 14.14 -0.48
N GLU A 122 7.49 12.90 -0.83
CA GLU A 122 8.47 11.83 -1.07
C GLU A 122 9.42 12.17 -2.23
N HIS A 123 8.96 12.84 -3.28
CA HIS A 123 9.84 13.32 -4.36
C HIS A 123 10.89 14.35 -3.93
N PHE A 124 10.72 15.00 -2.78
CA PHE A 124 11.66 16.00 -2.26
C PHE A 124 12.70 15.42 -1.30
N ARG A 125 12.63 14.12 -0.98
CA ARG A 125 13.61 13.51 -0.09
C ARG A 125 15.02 13.59 -0.66
N VAL A 126 15.98 13.87 0.23
CA VAL A 126 17.38 14.10 -0.16
C VAL A 126 17.98 12.89 -0.88
N ASP A 127 17.72 11.68 -0.41
CA ASP A 127 18.18 10.42 -1.01
C ASP A 127 17.68 10.23 -2.45
N ARG A 128 16.47 10.72 -2.78
CA ARG A 128 15.90 10.66 -4.14
C ARG A 128 16.41 11.77 -5.06
N VAL A 129 16.83 12.90 -4.50
CA VAL A 129 17.22 14.10 -5.28
C VAL A 129 18.74 14.22 -5.48
N ILE A 130 19.55 13.81 -4.50
CA ILE A 130 21.01 14.04 -4.49
C ILE A 130 21.73 13.40 -5.67
N GLY A 131 21.28 12.22 -6.14
CA GLY A 131 21.89 11.51 -7.28
C GLY A 131 21.88 12.33 -8.56
N LYS A 132 20.80 13.10 -8.81
CA LYS A 132 20.69 14.00 -9.96
C LYS A 132 21.72 15.13 -9.90
N TYR A 133 21.90 15.74 -8.73
CA TYR A 133 22.88 16.81 -8.55
C TYR A 133 24.32 16.32 -8.63
N ILE A 134 24.62 15.14 -8.05
CA ILE A 134 25.94 14.52 -8.17
C ILE A 134 26.29 14.26 -9.64
N LYS A 135 25.32 13.83 -10.46
CA LYS A 135 25.53 13.65 -11.90
C LYS A 135 25.83 14.97 -12.60
N MET A 136 25.05 16.01 -12.34
CA MET A 136 25.29 17.35 -12.89
C MET A 136 26.69 17.88 -12.54
N LEU A 137 27.14 17.70 -11.30
CA LEU A 137 28.47 18.13 -10.86
C LEU A 137 29.62 17.40 -11.56
N LYS A 138 29.42 16.15 -12.01
CA LYS A 138 30.43 15.38 -12.76
C LYS A 138 30.52 15.79 -14.23
N GLU A 139 29.48 16.42 -14.75
CA GLU A 139 29.39 16.89 -16.14
C GLU A 139 29.87 18.35 -16.31
N MET A 140 30.15 19.04 -15.19
CA MET A 140 30.79 20.36 -15.14
C MET A 140 32.31 20.26 -15.25
#